data_AF-A0AA43LFV9-F1
#
_entry.id   AF-A0AA43LFV9-F1
#
_cell.length_a   1.000
_cell.length_b   1.000
_cell.length_c   1.000
_cell.angle_alpha   90.00
_cell.angle_beta   90.00
_cell.angle_gamma   90.00
#
_symmetry.space_group_name_H-M   'P 1'
#
loop_
_entity.id
_entity.type
_entity.pdbx_description
1 polymer ?
#
loop_
_entity_poly.entity_id
_entity_poly.type
_entity_poly.pdbx_seq_one_letter_code
_entity_poly.pdbx_strand_id
1 'polypeptide(L)'
;MDILFIIILLVIGILQIILFFKIWGMTNNVRALKGKPHHIMPRCSDEMPLSQFKSDFYFLSCNGYKDEAKRLLLSRIWECSDMATLIRCKNLKTFDETYANLKSAYSYFFEYIGEEFPTYNQIRKDKEASAS
;
A
#
# COMPACT_ATOMS: atom_id res chain seq x y z
N MET A 1 -60.79 -15.72 9.56
CA MET A 1 -59.44 -15.35 10.06
C MET A 1 -58.49 -15.14 8.88
N ASP A 2 -58.99 -14.60 7.77
CA ASP A 2 -58.31 -14.78 6.48
C ASP A 2 -57.81 -13.45 5.91
N ILE A 3 -58.64 -12.40 6.01
CA ILE A 3 -58.31 -11.06 5.50
C ILE A 3 -57.16 -10.42 6.30
N LEU A 4 -57.15 -10.58 7.63
CA LEU A 4 -56.09 -10.02 8.47
C LEU A 4 -54.74 -10.70 8.23
N PHE A 5 -54.73 -12.01 8.00
CA PHE A 5 -53.51 -12.74 7.61
C PHE A 5 -53.01 -12.32 6.22
N ILE A 6 -53.92 -12.11 5.26
CA ILE A 6 -53.58 -11.62 3.92
C ILE A 6 -52.93 -10.23 4.00
N ILE A 7 -53.47 -9.33 4.83
CA ILE A 7 -52.90 -7.99 5.02
C ILE A 7 -51.49 -8.06 5.63
N ILE A 8 -51.29 -8.91 6.64
CA ILE A 8 -49.97 -9.08 7.27
C ILE A 8 -48.95 -9.63 6.26
N LEU A 9 -49.32 -10.62 5.46
CA LEU A 9 -48.45 -11.17 4.42
C LEU A 9 -48.12 -10.15 3.32
N LEU A 10 -49.11 -9.32 2.94
CA LEU A 10 -48.92 -8.24 1.98
C LEU A 10 -47.90 -7.19 2.50
N VAL A 11 -48.04 -6.77 3.76
CA VAL A 11 -47.14 -5.80 4.38
C VAL A 11 -45.72 -6.37 4.50
N ILE A 12 -45.58 -7.63 4.89
CA ILE A 12 -44.27 -8.31 4.93
C ILE A 12 -43.68 -8.39 3.53
N GLY A 13 -44.44 -8.75 2.50
CA GLY A 13 -43.97 -8.82 1.12
C GLY A 13 -43.45 -7.48 0.58
N ILE A 14 -44.20 -6.40 0.81
CA ILE A 14 -43.78 -5.04 0.41
C ILE A 14 -42.51 -4.62 1.17
N LEU A 15 -42.44 -4.93 2.47
CA LEU A 15 -41.26 -4.63 3.29
C LEU A 15 -40.01 -5.39 2.81
N GLN A 16 -40.16 -6.65 2.41
CA GLN A 16 -39.06 -7.45 1.83
C GLN A 16 -38.55 -6.85 0.53
N ILE A 17 -39.44 -6.43 -0.38
CA ILE A 17 -39.05 -5.78 -1.65
C ILE A 17 -38.23 -4.51 -1.38
N ILE A 18 -38.66 -3.66 -0.46
CA ILE A 18 -37.93 -2.45 -0.07
C ILE A 18 -36.56 -2.80 0.55
N LEU A 19 -36.50 -3.85 1.38
CA LEU A 19 -35.24 -4.34 1.95
C LEU A 19 -34.28 -4.84 0.87
N PHE A 20 -34.75 -5.53 -0.16
CA PHE A 20 -33.93 -5.99 -1.28
C PHE A 20 -33.31 -4.80 -2.03
N PHE A 21 -34.10 -3.77 -2.37
CA PHE A 21 -33.57 -2.55 -3.00
C PHE A 21 -32.56 -1.83 -2.10
N LYS A 22 -32.80 -1.80 -0.79
CA LYS A 22 -31.87 -1.20 0.19
C LYS A 22 -30.56 -1.98 0.31
N ILE A 23 -30.61 -3.31 0.35
CA ILE A 23 -29.43 -4.18 0.29
C ILE A 23 -28.69 -3.94 -1.03
N TRP A 24 -29.37 -3.90 -2.17
CA TRP A 24 -28.73 -3.77 -3.48
C TRP A 24 -27.97 -2.43 -3.64
N GLY A 25 -28.52 -1.34 -3.08
CA GLY A 25 -27.82 -0.06 -2.98
C GLY A 25 -26.59 -0.11 -2.06
N MET A 26 -26.67 -0.84 -0.94
CA MET A 26 -25.51 -1.09 -0.07
C MET A 26 -24.48 -2.00 -0.75
N THR A 27 -24.90 -2.99 -1.55
CA THR A 27 -24.01 -3.87 -2.30
C THR A 27 -23.33 -3.14 -3.47
N ASN A 28 -23.98 -2.15 -4.07
CA ASN A 28 -23.36 -1.26 -5.05
C ASN A 28 -22.24 -0.40 -4.38
N ASN A 29 -22.42 -0.02 -3.12
CA ASN A 29 -21.42 0.69 -2.34
C ASN A 29 -20.21 -0.21 -1.96
N VAL A 30 -20.38 -1.53 -1.78
CA VAL A 30 -19.20 -2.42 -1.67
C VAL A 30 -18.46 -2.58 -3.00
N ARG A 31 -19.11 -2.35 -4.16
CA ARG A 31 -18.41 -2.21 -5.46
C ARG A 31 -17.54 -0.95 -5.49
N ALA A 32 -17.97 0.13 -4.82
CA ALA A 32 -17.14 1.31 -4.59
C ALA A 32 -16.03 1.09 -3.53
N LEU A 33 -16.22 0.18 -2.56
CA LEU A 33 -15.14 -0.29 -1.68
C LEU A 33 -14.13 -1.22 -2.38
N LYS A 34 -14.56 -1.97 -3.41
CA LYS A 34 -13.66 -2.65 -4.36
C LYS A 34 -13.01 -1.70 -5.37
N GLY A 35 -13.56 -0.50 -5.53
CA GLY A 35 -13.13 0.56 -6.45
C GLY A 35 -12.48 1.76 -5.76
N LYS A 36 -12.15 1.67 -4.47
CA LYS A 36 -11.00 2.44 -3.96
C LYS A 36 -9.78 1.77 -4.57
N PRO A 37 -8.82 2.51 -5.13
CA PRO A 37 -7.64 1.91 -5.71
C PRO A 37 -6.79 1.25 -4.62
N HIS A 38 -7.16 0.03 -4.25
CA HIS A 38 -6.25 -1.02 -3.83
C HIS A 38 -5.44 -1.55 -5.03
N HIS A 39 -5.28 -0.71 -6.05
CA HIS A 39 -4.52 -0.90 -7.28
C HIS A 39 -3.50 0.23 -7.51
N ILE A 40 -3.35 1.18 -6.56
CA ILE A 40 -2.14 2.02 -6.50
C ILE A 40 -1.01 1.31 -5.73
N MET A 41 -1.27 0.17 -5.08
CA MET A 41 -0.22 -0.74 -4.66
C MET A 41 -0.66 -2.19 -4.90
N PRO A 42 -0.06 -2.90 -5.86
CA PRO A 42 -0.12 -4.35 -5.87
C PRO A 42 0.36 -4.84 -4.50
N ARG A 43 -0.48 -5.60 -3.79
CA ARG A 43 0.03 -6.43 -2.70
C ARG A 43 1.07 -7.33 -3.34
N CYS A 44 2.32 -7.19 -2.91
CA CYS A 44 3.46 -7.90 -3.48
C CYS A 44 3.16 -9.41 -3.51
N SER A 45 2.76 -9.88 -4.68
CA SER A 45 2.71 -11.29 -5.04
C SER A 45 3.71 -11.40 -6.17
N ASP A 46 4.91 -11.84 -5.79
CA ASP A 46 5.98 -12.33 -6.65
C ASP A 46 6.41 -11.36 -7.77
N GLU A 47 7.48 -10.60 -7.48
CA GLU A 47 8.23 -9.77 -8.41
C GLU A 47 7.42 -8.73 -9.21
N MET A 48 7.03 -7.61 -8.57
CA MET A 48 6.57 -6.44 -9.33
C MET A 48 7.62 -6.05 -10.39
N PRO A 49 7.30 -6.09 -11.70
CA PRO A 49 8.24 -5.74 -12.75
C PRO A 49 8.65 -4.28 -12.60
N LEU A 50 9.94 -3.98 -12.79
CA LEU A 50 10.48 -2.61 -12.70
C LEU A 50 9.71 -1.59 -13.59
N SER A 51 9.12 -2.08 -14.68
CA SER A 51 8.26 -1.31 -15.58
C SER A 51 6.98 -0.78 -14.91
N GLN A 52 6.26 -1.64 -14.17
CA GLN A 52 5.03 -1.27 -13.46
C GLN A 52 5.30 -0.33 -12.31
N PHE A 53 6.37 -0.57 -11.54
CA PHE A 53 6.78 0.36 -10.49
C PHE A 53 7.03 1.77 -11.04
N LYS A 54 7.76 1.88 -12.16
CA LYS A 54 8.06 3.18 -12.78
C LYS A 54 6.80 3.88 -13.26
N SER A 55 5.88 3.18 -13.91
CA SER A 55 4.62 3.79 -14.37
C SER A 55 3.80 4.36 -13.22
N ASP A 56 3.66 3.58 -12.14
CA ASP A 56 2.84 3.96 -10.99
C ASP A 56 3.49 5.12 -10.23
N PHE A 57 4.82 5.09 -10.08
CA PHE A 57 5.58 6.18 -9.47
C PHE A 57 5.45 7.49 -10.26
N TYR A 58 5.62 7.45 -11.59
CA TYR A 58 5.49 8.65 -12.42
C TYR A 58 4.05 9.16 -12.44
N PHE A 59 3.06 8.27 -12.49
CA PHE A 59 1.65 8.65 -12.39
C PHE A 59 1.37 9.42 -11.10
N LEU A 60 1.76 8.87 -9.93
CA LEU A 60 1.53 9.52 -8.65
C LEU A 60 2.24 10.87 -8.54
N SER A 61 3.50 10.91 -8.99
CA SER A 61 4.32 12.11 -8.91
C SER A 61 3.80 13.24 -9.81
N CYS A 62 3.39 12.94 -11.05
CA CYS A 62 2.83 13.92 -11.98
C CYS A 62 1.46 14.46 -11.53
N ASN A 63 0.66 13.64 -10.82
CA ASN A 63 -0.65 14.04 -10.30
C ASN A 63 -0.59 14.76 -8.94
N GLY A 64 0.61 15.00 -8.39
CA GLY A 64 0.79 15.71 -7.12
C GLY A 64 0.59 14.86 -5.87
N TYR A 65 0.42 13.55 -5.98
CA TYR A 65 0.28 12.61 -4.87
C TYR A 65 1.65 12.20 -4.30
N LYS A 66 2.40 13.18 -3.79
CA LYS A 66 3.79 12.98 -3.31
C LYS A 66 3.90 11.98 -2.16
N ASP A 67 2.98 12.03 -1.20
CA ASP A 67 2.97 11.12 -0.05
C ASP A 67 2.74 9.66 -0.46
N GLU A 68 1.89 9.45 -1.47
CA GLU A 68 1.62 8.11 -2.00
C GLU A 68 2.81 7.59 -2.82
N ALA A 69 3.43 8.44 -3.64
CA ALA A 69 4.65 8.11 -4.36
C ALA A 69 5.79 7.73 -3.39
N LYS A 70 5.94 8.48 -2.28
CA LYS A 70 6.89 8.16 -1.21
C LYS A 70 6.58 6.81 -0.56
N ARG A 71 5.33 6.52 -0.23
CA ARG A 71 4.95 5.21 0.32
C ARG A 71 5.25 4.06 -0.64
N LEU A 72 4.98 4.24 -1.93
CA LEU A 72 5.29 3.24 -2.96
C LEU A 72 6.79 2.96 -3.02
N LEU A 73 7.60 4.02 -3.02
CA LEU A 73 9.05 3.96 -3.03
C LEU A 73 9.60 3.23 -1.79
N LEU A 74 9.09 3.57 -0.61
CA LEU A 74 9.47 2.93 0.65
C LEU A 74 9.08 1.45 0.69
N SER A 75 7.89 1.09 0.19
CA SER A 75 7.46 -0.30 0.07
C SER A 75 8.43 -1.09 -0.81
N ARG A 76 8.83 -0.51 -1.95
CA ARG A 76 9.76 -1.15 -2.88
C ARG A 76 11.14 -1.35 -2.28
N ILE A 77 11.63 -0.35 -1.54
CA ILE A 77 12.91 -0.44 -0.82
C ILE A 77 12.84 -1.57 0.21
N TRP A 78 11.75 -1.69 0.96
CA TRP A 78 11.58 -2.72 1.98
C TRP A 78 11.61 -4.15 1.41
N GLU A 79 11.08 -4.33 0.21
CA GLU A 79 11.07 -5.61 -0.50
C GLU A 79 12.41 -5.95 -1.18
N CYS A 80 13.34 -4.99 -1.26
CA CYS A 80 14.62 -5.21 -1.93
C CYS A 80 15.55 -6.09 -1.09
N SER A 81 16.29 -6.98 -1.76
CA SER A 81 17.33 -7.83 -1.14
C SER A 81 18.36 -7.01 -0.36
N ASP A 82 18.71 -5.81 -0.86
CA ASP A 82 19.64 -4.91 -0.20
C ASP A 82 19.12 -4.46 1.17
N MET A 83 17.81 -4.19 1.31
CA MET A 83 17.23 -3.82 2.60
C MET A 83 17.23 -5.02 3.57
N ALA A 84 16.90 -6.22 3.09
CA ALA A 84 17.02 -7.43 3.89
C ALA A 84 18.47 -7.68 4.36
N THR A 85 19.44 -7.40 3.49
CA THR A 85 20.88 -7.50 3.78
C THR A 85 21.31 -6.45 4.80
N LEU A 86 20.82 -5.21 4.67
CA LEU A 86 21.07 -4.09 5.58
C LEU A 86 20.51 -4.36 6.98
N ILE A 87 19.36 -5.01 7.10
CA ILE A 87 18.82 -5.42 8.41
C ILE A 87 19.65 -6.57 9.02
N ARG A 88 20.06 -7.53 8.19
CA ARG A 88 20.77 -8.75 8.63
C ARG A 88 22.27 -8.57 8.84
N CYS A 89 22.88 -7.49 8.34
CA CYS A 89 24.33 -7.30 8.44
C CYS A 89 24.79 -7.24 9.90
N LYS A 90 25.97 -7.82 10.17
CA LYS A 90 26.60 -7.80 11.50
C LYS A 90 27.71 -6.74 11.60
N ASN A 91 28.29 -6.35 10.48
CA ASN A 91 29.42 -5.44 10.42
C ASN A 91 28.99 -4.06 9.91
N LEU A 92 29.57 -3.02 10.51
CA LEU A 92 29.31 -1.63 10.14
C LEU A 92 29.76 -1.32 8.70
N LYS A 93 30.89 -1.90 8.27
CA LYS A 93 31.39 -1.73 6.90
C LYS A 93 30.38 -2.23 5.85
N THR A 94 29.81 -3.42 6.06
CA THR A 94 28.79 -3.98 5.16
C THR A 94 27.48 -3.19 5.21
N PHE A 95 27.13 -2.63 6.37
CA PHE A 95 26.00 -1.72 6.50
C PHE A 95 26.19 -0.47 5.64
N ASP A 96 27.34 0.20 5.76
CA ASP A 96 27.64 1.44 5.02
C ASP A 96 27.69 1.19 3.51
N GLU A 97 28.30 0.08 3.07
CA GLU A 97 28.35 -0.32 1.66
C GLU A 97 26.93 -0.59 1.10
N THR A 98 26.11 -1.36 1.84
CA THR A 98 24.74 -1.69 1.40
C THR A 98 23.86 -0.45 1.40
N TYR A 99 24.00 0.43 2.39
CA TYR A 99 23.30 1.70 2.47
C TYR A 99 23.68 2.64 1.32
N ALA A 100 24.97 2.72 0.96
CA ALA A 100 25.44 3.51 -0.16
C ALA A 100 24.85 3.01 -1.49
N ASN A 101 24.79 1.69 -1.69
CA ASN A 101 24.16 1.09 -2.88
C ASN A 101 22.66 1.40 -2.95
N LEU A 102 21.94 1.24 -1.84
CA LEU A 102 20.51 1.55 -1.74
C LEU A 102 20.25 3.04 -2.04
N LYS A 103 21.04 3.92 -1.42
CA LYS A 103 20.94 5.37 -1.62
C LYS A 103 21.22 5.75 -3.07
N SER A 104 22.25 5.18 -3.68
CA SER A 104 22.58 5.41 -5.09
C SER A 104 21.42 5.02 -6.01
N ALA A 105 20.85 3.82 -5.82
CA ALA A 105 19.78 3.30 -6.66
C ALA A 105 18.47 4.11 -6.58
N TYR A 106 18.13 4.65 -5.40
CA TYR A 106 16.85 5.32 -5.16
C TYR A 106 16.94 6.84 -5.06
N SER A 107 18.14 7.43 -4.99
CA SER A 107 18.37 8.88 -4.89
C SER A 107 17.56 9.70 -5.90
N TYR A 108 17.61 9.30 -7.16
CA TYR A 108 16.88 9.94 -8.27
C TYR A 108 15.37 10.05 -7.99
N PHE A 109 14.75 9.00 -7.46
CA PHE A 109 13.31 9.00 -7.21
C PHE A 109 12.92 9.91 -6.04
N PHE A 110 13.76 9.96 -4.99
CA PHE A 110 13.54 10.87 -3.85
C PHE A 110 13.73 12.33 -4.25
N GLU A 111 14.74 12.63 -5.06
CA GLU A 111 14.96 13.96 -5.62
C GLU A 111 13.79 14.39 -6.50
N TYR A 112 13.23 13.48 -7.30
CA TYR A 112 12.08 13.75 -8.17
C TYR A 112 10.82 14.18 -7.39
N ILE A 113 10.55 13.59 -6.23
CA ILE A 113 9.42 13.98 -5.38
C ILE A 113 9.74 15.18 -4.46
N GLY A 114 11.02 15.57 -4.38
CA GLY A 114 11.52 16.65 -3.52
C GLY A 114 11.66 16.26 -2.05
N GLU A 115 11.93 14.98 -1.77
CA GLU A 115 12.07 14.43 -0.43
C GLU A 115 13.49 13.93 -0.18
N GLU A 116 13.93 13.93 1.07
CA GLU A 116 15.22 13.36 1.44
C GLU A 116 15.14 11.84 1.61
N PHE A 117 16.24 11.17 1.24
CA PHE A 117 16.37 9.73 1.42
C PHE A 117 16.42 9.35 2.90
N PRO A 118 15.70 8.30 3.35
CA PRO A 118 15.65 7.90 4.75
C PRO A 118 17.04 7.62 5.36
N THR A 119 17.30 8.20 6.53
CA THR A 119 18.51 7.89 7.30
C THR A 119 18.18 6.82 8.33
N TYR A 120 18.58 5.56 8.08
CA TYR A 120 18.33 4.41 8.96
C TYR A 120 19.18 4.40 10.24
N ASN A 121 19.28 5.55 10.91
CA ASN A 121 20.17 5.80 12.04
C ASN A 121 19.92 4.88 13.24
N GLN A 122 18.66 4.47 13.48
CA GLN A 122 18.36 3.54 14.56
C GLN A 122 18.96 2.15 14.30
N ILE A 123 18.81 1.64 13.07
CA ILE A 123 19.41 0.37 12.67
C ILE A 123 20.94 0.45 12.82
N ARG A 124 21.54 1.57 12.41
CA ARG A 124 22.97 1.79 12.57
C ARG A 124 23.42 1.76 14.04
N LYS A 125 22.74 2.50 14.93
CA LYS A 125 23.05 2.53 16.37
C LYS A 125 22.94 1.15 17.01
N ASP A 126 21.92 0.37 16.65
CA ASP A 126 21.76 -1.00 17.14
C ASP A 126 22.94 -1.88 16.73
N LYS A 127 23.50 -1.67 15.52
CA LYS A 127 24.70 -2.41 15.07
C LYS A 127 25.96 -1.95 15.80
N GLU A 128 26.15 -0.65 16.00
CA GLU A 128 27.29 -0.09 16.75
C GLU A 128 27.32 -0.64 18.19
N ALA A 129 26.16 -0.76 18.84
CA ALA A 129 26.05 -1.34 20.18
C ALA A 129 26.34 -2.85 20.22
N SER A 130 26.00 -3.60 19.16
CA SER A 130 26.26 -5.05 19.08
C SER A 130 27.71 -5.42 18.73
N ALA A 131 28.51 -4.46 18.27
CA ALA A 131 29.91 -4.63 17.89
C ALA A 131 30.91 -4.19 18.97
N SER A 132 30.41 -3.66 20.09
CA SER A 132 31.19 -3.30 21.29
C SER A 132 31.14 -4.43 22.32
#